data_AF-A0A5C3KTE2-F1
#
_entry.id   AF-A0A5C3KTE2-F1
#
_cell.length_a   1.000
_cell.length_b   1.000
_cell.length_c   1.000
_cell.angle_alpha   90.00
_cell.angle_beta   90.00
_cell.angle_gamma   90.00
#
_symmetry.space_group_name_H-M   'P 1'
#
loop_
_entity.id
_entity.type
_entity.pdbx_description
1 polymer ?
#
loop_
_entity_poly.entity_id
_entity_poly.type
_entity_poly.pdbx_seq_one_letter_code
_entity_poly.pdbx_strand_id
1 'polypeptide(L)'
;MASKGKTEGKVPTLKGQEAEDKILEYLTRMNRPFGAVDVAANLKGAIPKATVQKLLVSLAEKGGLVQKLYGKTTFFVVNQANLEIVPAERLASLDAECISVQEINKDLNIEVKSLVAELSKIKSAPTNDELNTQISALEGELAQVQSSLEPLRSGSKPISAEDLQKLQADWEKWKAEWFRRRKIFQNLWHLAIDALPPQDAQALEEDLGVERDSVEHQNLEKGPLCSANTLKRKRCN
;
A
#
# COMPACT_ATOMS: atom_id res chain seq x y z
N MET A 1 -29.07 -23.92 -8.03
CA MET A 1 -27.71 -24.16 -8.54
C MET A 1 -26.89 -24.80 -7.43
N ALA A 2 -26.75 -26.12 -7.45
CA ALA A 2 -25.98 -26.86 -6.46
C ALA A 2 -24.49 -26.81 -6.86
N SER A 3 -23.71 -26.04 -6.11
CA SER A 3 -22.25 -25.97 -6.25
C SER A 3 -21.66 -27.34 -5.90
N LYS A 4 -21.23 -28.08 -6.92
CA LYS A 4 -20.40 -29.27 -6.75
C LYS A 4 -19.03 -28.82 -6.24
N GLY A 5 -18.71 -29.20 -5.00
CA GLY A 5 -17.37 -29.06 -4.45
C GLY A 5 -16.34 -29.71 -5.37
N LYS A 6 -15.27 -28.96 -5.67
CA LYS A 6 -14.11 -29.43 -6.43
C LYS A 6 -13.56 -30.68 -5.77
N THR A 7 -13.66 -31.82 -6.46
CA THR A 7 -12.89 -33.03 -6.17
C THR A 7 -11.43 -32.76 -6.47
N GLU A 8 -10.62 -32.63 -5.42
CA GLU A 8 -9.15 -32.71 -5.51
C GLU A 8 -8.75 -34.03 -6.19
N GLY A 9 -7.63 -33.98 -6.93
CA GLY A 9 -7.17 -35.02 -7.85
C GLY A 9 -7.28 -36.44 -7.28
N LYS A 10 -7.93 -37.32 -8.03
CA LYS A 10 -8.12 -38.73 -7.70
C LYS A 10 -6.75 -39.39 -7.58
N VAL A 11 -6.28 -39.64 -6.36
CA VAL A 11 -5.03 -40.36 -6.10
C VAL A 11 -5.13 -41.73 -6.78
N PRO A 12 -4.12 -42.17 -7.56
CA PRO A 12 -4.14 -43.48 -8.22
C PRO A 12 -4.45 -44.58 -7.22
N THR A 13 -5.44 -45.42 -7.52
CA THR A 13 -5.81 -46.54 -6.65
C THR A 13 -4.72 -47.61 -6.74
N LEU A 14 -3.97 -47.77 -5.65
CA LEU A 14 -2.94 -48.80 -5.54
C LEU A 14 -3.60 -50.17 -5.31
N LYS A 15 -3.03 -51.21 -5.91
CA LYS A 15 -3.60 -52.56 -5.90
C LYS A 15 -2.55 -53.58 -5.47
N GLY A 16 -3.01 -54.69 -4.89
CA GLY A 16 -2.16 -55.83 -4.56
C GLY A 16 -1.04 -55.47 -3.59
N GLN A 17 0.17 -55.91 -3.92
CA GLN A 17 1.34 -55.82 -3.05
C GLN A 17 1.80 -54.38 -2.81
N GLU A 18 1.70 -53.50 -3.80
CA GLU A 18 2.01 -52.07 -3.66
C GLU A 18 1.14 -51.36 -2.61
N ALA A 19 -0.11 -51.80 -2.46
CA ALA A 19 -1.03 -51.28 -1.46
C ALA A 19 -0.68 -51.78 -0.05
N GLU A 20 -0.19 -53.01 0.05
CA GLU A 20 0.25 -53.62 1.31
C GLU A 20 1.54 -52.96 1.81
N ASP A 21 2.53 -52.81 0.93
CA ASP A 21 3.82 -52.18 1.23
C ASP A 21 3.64 -50.73 1.68
N LYS A 22 2.77 -49.97 1.01
CA LYS A 22 2.47 -48.58 1.38
C LYS A 22 1.79 -48.45 2.75
N ILE A 23 0.92 -49.41 3.11
CA ILE A 23 0.30 -49.44 4.45
C ILE A 23 1.38 -49.73 5.50
N LEU A 24 2.25 -50.71 5.23
CA LEU A 24 3.33 -51.08 6.14
C LEU A 24 4.33 -49.92 6.32
N GLU A 25 4.75 -49.28 5.23
CA GLU A 25 5.62 -48.11 5.25
C GLU A 25 5.01 -46.97 6.08
N TYR A 26 3.74 -46.66 5.84
CA TYR A 26 3.03 -45.61 6.58
C TYR A 26 2.97 -45.91 8.08
N LEU A 27 2.60 -47.14 8.45
CA LEU A 27 2.50 -47.55 9.85
C LEU A 27 3.87 -47.59 10.54
N THR A 28 4.93 -47.99 9.82
CA THR A 28 6.31 -48.03 10.32
C THR A 28 6.84 -46.63 10.56
N ARG A 29 6.61 -45.71 9.62
CA ARG A 29 6.99 -44.32 9.76
C ARG A 29 6.29 -43.62 10.92
N MET A 30 5.00 -43.90 11.12
CA MET A 30 4.23 -43.25 12.18
C MET A 30 4.39 -43.92 13.55
N ASN A 31 4.68 -45.22 13.57
CA ASN A 31 4.82 -46.09 14.74
C ASN A 31 3.78 -45.84 15.86
N ARG A 32 2.52 -45.59 15.46
CA ARG A 32 1.37 -45.32 16.35
C ARG A 32 0.25 -46.32 16.06
N PRO A 33 -0.58 -46.70 17.06
CA PRO A 33 -1.75 -47.53 16.81
C PRO A 33 -2.82 -46.80 15.99
N PHE A 34 -3.32 -47.43 14.93
CA PHE A 34 -4.38 -46.88 14.09
C PHE A 34 -5.52 -47.87 13.84
N GLY A 35 -6.74 -47.37 13.67
CA GLY A 35 -7.85 -48.15 13.12
C GLY A 35 -7.84 -48.14 11.59
N ALA A 36 -8.51 -49.10 10.96
CA ALA A 36 -8.57 -49.18 9.49
C ALA A 36 -9.25 -47.97 8.82
N VAL A 37 -10.16 -47.30 9.54
CA VAL A 37 -10.79 -46.04 9.10
C VAL A 37 -9.74 -44.94 9.00
N ASP A 38 -8.91 -44.80 10.03
CA ASP A 38 -7.89 -43.75 10.14
C ASP A 38 -6.80 -43.97 9.10
N VAL A 39 -6.33 -45.21 8.92
CA VAL A 39 -5.35 -45.55 7.89
C VAL A 39 -5.89 -45.20 6.49
N ALA A 40 -7.14 -45.54 6.18
CA ALA A 40 -7.73 -45.22 4.87
C ALA A 40 -7.85 -43.70 4.65
N ALA A 41 -8.18 -42.94 5.70
CA ALA A 41 -8.26 -41.48 5.64
C ALA A 41 -6.86 -40.84 5.48
N ASN A 42 -5.87 -41.29 6.24
CA ASN A 42 -4.50 -40.78 6.21
C ASN A 42 -3.78 -41.06 4.89
N LEU A 43 -4.14 -42.18 4.23
CA LEU A 43 -3.69 -42.50 2.88
C LEU A 43 -4.46 -41.74 1.78
N LYS A 44 -5.32 -40.77 2.15
CA LYS A 44 -6.08 -39.88 1.25
C LYS A 44 -6.87 -40.63 0.17
N GLY A 45 -7.43 -41.79 0.52
CA GLY A 45 -8.20 -42.61 -0.42
C GLY A 45 -7.38 -43.32 -1.50
N ALA A 46 -6.06 -43.39 -1.38
CA ALA A 46 -5.20 -44.17 -2.28
C ALA A 46 -5.54 -45.67 -2.32
N ILE A 47 -6.14 -46.18 -1.24
CA ILE A 47 -6.58 -47.57 -1.09
C ILE A 47 -8.03 -47.56 -0.55
N PRO A 48 -8.98 -48.31 -1.16
CA PRO A 48 -10.34 -48.39 -0.66
C PRO A 48 -10.39 -48.93 0.77
N LYS A 49 -11.27 -48.38 1.61
CA LYS A 49 -11.40 -48.76 3.04
C LYS A 49 -11.55 -50.26 3.28
N ALA A 50 -12.36 -50.94 2.47
CA ALA A 50 -12.56 -52.39 2.58
C ALA A 50 -11.27 -53.16 2.27
N THR A 51 -10.45 -52.67 1.35
CA THR A 51 -9.14 -53.23 1.01
C THR A 51 -8.12 -52.97 2.12
N VAL A 52 -8.10 -51.76 2.69
CA VAL A 52 -7.24 -51.42 3.85
C VAL A 52 -7.49 -52.37 5.02
N GLN A 53 -8.76 -52.61 5.39
CA GLN A 53 -9.08 -53.55 6.47
C GLN A 53 -8.53 -54.96 6.20
N LYS A 54 -8.67 -55.47 4.97
CA LYS A 54 -8.17 -56.81 4.60
C LYS A 54 -6.65 -56.87 4.64
N LEU A 55 -5.97 -55.85 4.11
CA LEU A 55 -4.51 -55.78 4.08
C LEU A 55 -3.91 -55.64 5.49
N LEU A 56 -4.55 -54.86 6.38
CA LEU A 56 -4.11 -54.74 7.77
C LEU A 56 -4.19 -56.07 8.52
N VAL A 57 -5.24 -56.87 8.29
CA VAL A 57 -5.38 -58.21 8.86
C VAL A 57 -4.32 -59.15 8.28
N SER A 58 -4.12 -59.15 6.96
CA SER A 58 -3.05 -59.92 6.28
C SER A 58 -1.66 -59.57 6.84
N LEU A 59 -1.34 -58.29 7.00
CA LEU A 59 -0.08 -57.81 7.57
C LEU A 59 0.09 -58.20 9.04
N ALA A 60 -1.01 -58.29 9.79
CA ALA A 60 -0.99 -58.79 11.16
C ALA A 60 -0.75 -60.31 11.21
N GLU A 61 -1.34 -61.08 10.31
CA GLU A 61 -1.12 -62.53 10.17
C GLU A 61 0.31 -62.85 9.73
N LYS A 62 0.89 -62.04 8.84
CA LYS A 62 2.30 -62.13 8.41
C LYS A 62 3.29 -61.71 9.52
N GLY A 63 2.82 -61.22 10.66
CA GLY A 63 3.64 -60.81 11.80
C GLY A 63 4.33 -59.45 11.65
N GLY A 64 4.03 -58.70 10.59
CA GLY A 64 4.52 -57.32 10.42
C GLY A 64 3.79 -56.32 11.31
N LEU A 65 2.51 -56.58 11.59
CA LEU A 65 1.68 -55.80 12.50
C LEU A 65 1.18 -56.65 13.66
N VAL A 66 0.79 -55.98 14.74
CA VAL A 66 0.03 -56.56 15.85
C VAL A 66 -1.37 -55.96 15.79
N GLN A 67 -2.39 -56.82 15.78
CA GLN A 67 -3.78 -56.41 15.87
C GLN A 67 -4.33 -56.63 17.28
N LYS A 68 -5.10 -55.66 17.79
CA LYS A 68 -5.81 -55.80 19.06
C LYS A 68 -7.22 -55.24 18.96
N LEU A 69 -8.18 -56.03 19.43
CA LEU A 69 -9.59 -55.67 19.43
C LEU A 69 -9.94 -54.93 20.73
N TYR A 70 -10.54 -53.75 20.59
CA TYR A 70 -11.06 -52.95 21.69
C TYR A 70 -12.54 -52.64 21.42
N GLY A 71 -13.42 -53.36 22.12
CA GLY A 71 -14.87 -53.27 21.90
C GLY A 71 -15.23 -53.69 20.48
N LYS A 72 -15.73 -52.75 19.66
CA LYS A 72 -16.10 -53.01 18.24
C LYS A 72 -15.00 -52.64 17.24
N THR A 73 -13.89 -52.06 17.70
CA THR A 73 -12.85 -51.50 16.83
C THR A 73 -11.55 -52.28 16.97
N THR A 74 -10.93 -52.65 15.86
CA THR A 74 -9.60 -53.27 15.83
C THR A 74 -8.54 -52.21 15.54
N PHE A 75 -7.51 -52.17 16.38
CA PHE A 75 -6.34 -51.33 16.19
C PHE A 75 -5.16 -52.16 15.70
N PHE A 76 -4.38 -51.58 14.81
CA PHE A 76 -3.19 -52.16 14.22
C PHE A 76 -1.98 -51.27 14.55
N VAL A 77 -0.89 -51.88 14.96
CA VAL A 77 0.39 -51.21 15.23
C VAL A 77 1.51 -52.07 14.67
N VAL A 78 2.64 -51.47 14.31
CA VAL A 78 3.82 -52.23 13.89
C VAL A 78 4.27 -53.14 15.03
N ASN A 79 4.66 -54.36 14.69
CA ASN A 79 5.13 -55.32 15.67
C ASN A 79 6.46 -54.86 16.27
N GLN A 80 6.41 -54.34 17.50
CA GLN A 80 7.58 -53.82 18.20
C GLN A 80 8.60 -54.92 18.53
N ALA A 81 8.20 -56.20 18.55
CA ALA A 81 9.13 -57.31 18.76
C ALA A 81 10.11 -57.50 17.59
N ASN A 82 9.78 -56.95 16.41
CA ASN A 82 10.67 -56.98 15.24
C ASN A 82 11.69 -55.82 15.24
N LEU A 83 11.60 -54.90 16.21
CA LEU A 83 12.53 -53.78 16.33
C LEU A 83 13.74 -54.18 17.17
N GLU A 84 14.90 -53.67 16.80
CA GLU A 84 16.13 -53.88 17.55
C GLU A 84 16.03 -53.25 18.95
N ILE A 85 16.34 -54.04 19.97
CA ILE A 85 16.44 -53.55 21.34
C ILE A 85 17.83 -52.94 21.50
N VAL A 86 17.87 -51.62 21.60
CA VAL A 86 19.12 -50.88 21.78
C VAL A 86 19.62 -51.04 23.23
N PRO A 87 20.89 -51.43 23.47
CA PRO A 87 21.45 -51.52 24.82
C PRO A 87 21.50 -50.17 25.53
N ALA A 88 21.45 -50.18 26.87
CA ALA A 88 21.47 -48.96 27.70
C ALA A 88 22.70 -48.06 27.44
N GLU A 89 23.87 -48.66 27.20
CA GLU A 89 25.10 -47.92 26.86
C GLU A 89 24.97 -47.17 25.53
N ARG A 90 24.36 -47.82 24.53
CA ARG A 90 24.14 -47.20 23.22
C ARG A 90 23.09 -46.09 23.31
N LEU A 91 22.03 -46.27 24.12
CA LEU A 91 21.07 -45.21 24.40
C LEU A 91 21.75 -43.98 25.03
N ALA A 92 22.58 -44.17 26.05
CA ALA A 92 23.32 -43.07 26.67
C ALA A 92 24.23 -42.33 25.68
N SER A 93 24.87 -43.05 24.75
CA SER A 93 25.68 -42.43 23.70
C SER A 93 24.84 -41.61 22.70
N LEU A 94 23.64 -42.09 22.34
CA LEU A 94 22.73 -41.38 21.44
C LEU A 94 22.12 -40.14 22.12
N ASP A 95 21.81 -40.22 23.41
CA ASP A 95 21.33 -39.06 24.17
C ASP A 95 22.39 -37.95 24.24
N ALA A 96 23.66 -38.32 24.46
CA ALA A 96 24.78 -37.37 24.42
C ALA A 96 24.95 -36.73 23.03
N GLU A 97 24.80 -37.51 21.96
CA GLU A 97 24.82 -37.01 20.58
C GLU A 97 23.63 -36.09 20.29
N CYS A 98 22.43 -36.43 20.75
CA CYS A 98 21.25 -35.57 20.61
C CYS A 98 21.45 -34.23 21.32
N ILE A 99 22.02 -34.23 22.52
CA ILE A 99 22.31 -33.00 23.27
C ILE A 99 23.33 -32.15 22.50
N SER A 100 24.44 -32.74 22.05
CA SER A 100 25.48 -31.99 21.32
C SER A 100 24.95 -31.41 20.00
N VAL A 101 24.19 -32.17 19.23
CA VAL A 101 23.57 -31.69 18.00
C VAL A 101 22.53 -30.60 18.27
N GLN A 102 21.79 -30.69 19.39
CA GLN A 102 20.86 -29.63 19.78
C GLN A 102 21.59 -28.33 20.17
N GLU A 103 22.73 -28.41 20.84
CA GLU A 103 23.56 -27.24 21.16
C GLU A 103 24.13 -26.59 19.91
N ILE A 104 24.73 -27.38 19.01
CA ILE A 104 25.25 -26.88 17.72
C ILE A 104 24.13 -26.20 16.91
N ASN A 105 22.93 -26.78 16.87
CA ASN A 105 21.80 -26.17 16.17
C ASN A 105 21.34 -24.85 16.80
N LYS A 106 21.42 -24.71 18.13
CA LYS A 106 21.11 -23.44 18.81
C LYS A 106 22.12 -22.37 18.41
N ASP A 107 23.41 -22.70 18.42
CA ASP A 107 24.48 -21.76 18.08
C ASP A 107 24.39 -21.32 16.62
N LEU A 108 24.22 -22.26 15.69
CA LEU A 108 24.03 -21.94 14.27
C LEU A 108 22.79 -21.08 14.02
N ASN A 109 21.70 -21.28 14.76
CA ASN A 109 20.50 -20.47 14.64
C ASN A 109 20.72 -19.03 15.14
N ILE A 110 21.53 -18.85 16.19
CA ILE A 110 21.95 -17.51 16.65
C ILE A 110 22.81 -16.83 15.58
N GLU A 111 23.77 -17.54 15.00
CA GLU A 111 24.63 -17.02 13.93
C GLU A 111 23.82 -16.60 12.70
N VAL A 112 22.90 -17.46 12.24
CA VAL A 112 22.00 -17.15 11.11
C VAL A 112 21.19 -15.88 11.38
N LYS A 113 20.64 -15.71 12.59
CA LYS A 113 19.90 -14.50 12.95
C LYS A 113 20.77 -13.26 12.90
N SER A 114 22.02 -13.35 13.38
CA SER A 114 22.98 -12.25 13.31
C SER A 114 23.30 -11.87 11.86
N LEU A 115 23.65 -12.85 11.03
CA LEU A 115 23.99 -12.64 9.62
C LEU A 115 22.80 -12.07 8.82
N VAL A 116 21.58 -12.53 9.10
CA VAL A 116 20.37 -11.97 8.48
C VAL A 116 20.15 -10.50 8.87
N ALA A 117 20.40 -10.15 10.14
CA ALA A 117 20.30 -8.76 10.59
C ALA A 117 21.35 -7.86 9.92
N GLU A 118 22.60 -8.32 9.81
CA GLU A 118 23.67 -7.60 9.12
C GLU A 118 23.38 -7.43 7.63
N LEU A 119 22.93 -8.50 6.97
CA LEU A 119 22.54 -8.47 5.57
C LEU A 119 21.39 -7.48 5.34
N SER A 120 20.37 -7.49 6.20
CA SER A 120 19.26 -6.53 6.13
C SER A 120 19.75 -5.09 6.28
N LYS A 121 20.70 -4.84 7.17
CA LYS A 121 21.29 -3.51 7.36
C LYS A 121 22.03 -3.05 6.11
N ILE A 122 22.84 -3.92 5.51
CA ILE A 122 23.58 -3.61 4.28
C ILE A 122 22.62 -3.36 3.11
N LYS A 123 21.60 -4.20 2.94
CA LYS A 123 20.60 -4.05 1.87
C LYS A 123 19.66 -2.85 2.04
N SER A 124 19.55 -2.29 3.24
CA SER A 124 18.76 -1.08 3.47
C SER A 124 19.46 0.19 2.97
N ALA A 125 20.78 0.14 2.77
CA ALA A 125 21.52 1.22 2.17
C ALA A 125 21.42 1.13 0.63
N PRO A 126 21.22 2.25 -0.08
CA PRO A 126 21.31 2.28 -1.53
C PRO A 126 22.72 1.88 -1.99
N THR A 127 22.79 1.32 -3.18
CA THR A 127 24.07 1.01 -3.82
C THR A 127 24.83 2.29 -4.19
N ASN A 128 26.14 2.19 -4.39
CA ASN A 128 26.95 3.35 -4.78
C ASN A 128 26.47 3.98 -6.10
N ASP A 129 25.98 3.17 -7.05
CA ASP A 129 25.44 3.65 -8.31
C ASP A 129 24.12 4.41 -8.10
N GLU A 130 23.23 3.89 -7.25
CA GLU A 130 22.01 4.58 -6.84
C GLU A 130 22.31 5.90 -6.11
N LEU A 131 23.31 5.93 -5.24
CA LEU A 131 23.76 7.17 -4.59
C LEU A 131 24.26 8.20 -5.62
N ASN A 132 25.08 7.78 -6.59
CA ASN A 132 25.60 8.67 -7.63
C ASN A 132 24.47 9.27 -8.50
N THR A 133 23.47 8.45 -8.85
CA THR A 133 22.30 8.94 -9.59
C THR A 133 21.46 9.92 -8.76
N GLN A 134 21.24 9.64 -7.46
CA GLN A 134 20.53 10.55 -6.56
C GLN A 134 21.27 11.88 -6.38
N ILE A 135 22.59 11.85 -6.20
CA ILE A 135 23.43 13.06 -6.11
C ILE A 135 23.29 13.89 -7.38
N SER A 136 23.46 13.26 -8.54
CA SER A 136 23.37 13.97 -9.84
C SER A 136 21.99 14.60 -10.05
N ALA A 137 20.91 13.90 -9.64
CA ALA A 137 19.55 14.43 -9.71
C ALA A 137 19.35 15.64 -8.78
N LEU A 138 19.79 15.53 -7.52
CA LEU A 138 19.71 16.61 -6.54
C LEU A 138 20.53 17.83 -6.94
N GLU A 139 21.72 17.64 -7.51
CA GLU A 139 22.54 18.72 -8.06
C GLU A 139 21.84 19.45 -9.20
N GLY A 140 21.15 18.71 -10.08
CA GLY A 140 20.32 19.28 -11.14
C GLY A 140 19.13 20.09 -10.59
N GLU A 141 18.43 19.56 -9.59
CA GLU A 141 17.34 20.28 -8.91
C GLU A 141 17.83 21.55 -8.23
N LEU A 142 18.96 21.48 -7.52
CA LEU A 142 19.58 22.65 -6.89
C LEU A 142 19.92 23.73 -7.92
N ALA A 143 20.50 23.36 -9.06
CA ALA A 143 20.82 24.31 -10.12
C ALA A 143 19.56 24.99 -10.69
N GLN A 144 18.46 24.25 -10.87
CA GLN A 144 17.19 24.81 -11.33
C GLN A 144 16.57 25.78 -10.31
N VAL A 145 16.55 25.40 -9.03
CA VAL A 145 16.03 26.24 -7.95
C VAL A 145 16.86 27.51 -7.81
N GLN A 146 18.19 27.40 -7.87
CA GLN A 146 19.09 28.56 -7.81
C GLN A 146 18.86 29.49 -9.00
N SER A 147 18.79 28.97 -10.23
CA SER A 147 18.50 29.75 -11.43
C SER A 147 17.17 30.51 -11.35
N SER A 148 16.14 29.88 -10.75
CA SER A 148 14.84 30.52 -10.53
C SER A 148 14.88 31.60 -9.44
N LEU A 149 15.76 31.47 -8.45
CA LEU A 149 15.92 32.45 -7.36
C LEU A 149 16.80 33.65 -7.74
N GLU A 150 17.79 33.48 -8.61
CA GLU A 150 18.68 34.56 -9.06
C GLU A 150 17.95 35.84 -9.56
N PRO A 151 16.95 35.78 -10.46
CA PRO A 151 16.23 36.98 -10.89
C PRO A 151 15.40 37.62 -9.77
N LEU A 152 14.88 36.81 -8.84
CA LEU A 152 14.12 37.28 -7.67
C LEU A 152 15.03 37.97 -6.65
N ARG A 153 16.32 37.62 -6.61
CA ARG A 153 17.33 38.23 -5.73
C ARG A 153 17.97 39.48 -6.34
N SER A 154 18.14 39.52 -7.66
CA SER A 154 18.86 40.59 -8.36
C SER A 154 17.97 41.76 -8.79
N GLY A 155 16.67 41.56 -9.01
CA GLY A 155 15.84 42.54 -9.74
C GLY A 155 14.83 43.36 -8.95
N SER A 156 14.33 42.92 -7.80
CA SER A 156 13.25 43.65 -7.11
C SER A 156 13.10 43.26 -5.64
N LYS A 157 12.86 44.24 -4.77
CA LYS A 157 12.43 43.97 -3.39
C LYS A 157 11.08 43.23 -3.47
N PRO A 158 10.96 42.01 -2.94
CA PRO A 158 9.67 41.34 -2.91
C PRO A 158 8.70 42.21 -2.11
N ILE A 159 7.60 42.64 -2.74
CA ILE A 159 6.51 43.33 -2.05
C ILE A 159 5.97 42.35 -1.01
N SER A 160 5.91 42.76 0.24
CA SER A 160 5.39 41.89 1.29
C SER A 160 3.92 41.56 1.02
N ALA A 161 3.46 40.41 1.49
CA ALA A 161 2.05 40.05 1.38
C ALA A 161 1.14 41.11 2.04
N GLU A 162 1.63 41.77 3.10
CA GLU A 162 0.92 42.86 3.79
C GLU A 162 0.81 44.11 2.92
N ASP A 163 1.88 44.50 2.22
CA ASP A 163 1.87 45.67 1.34
C ASP A 163 0.97 45.45 0.12
N LEU A 164 0.95 44.23 -0.45
CA LEU A 164 0.01 43.86 -1.50
C LEU A 164 -1.45 43.94 -1.03
N GLN A 165 -1.74 43.49 0.19
CA GLN A 165 -3.10 43.58 0.75
C GLN A 165 -3.54 45.03 0.96
N LYS A 166 -2.64 45.90 1.45
CA LYS A 166 -2.92 47.33 1.59
C LYS A 166 -3.20 47.99 0.23
N LEU A 167 -2.36 47.71 -0.77
CA LEU A 167 -2.56 48.23 -2.13
C LEU A 167 -3.89 47.79 -2.74
N GLN A 168 -4.28 46.53 -2.54
CA GLN A 168 -5.57 46.03 -3.00
C GLN A 168 -6.74 46.72 -2.29
N ALA A 169 -6.66 46.89 -0.97
CA ALA A 169 -7.69 47.56 -0.19
C ALA A 169 -7.84 49.04 -0.59
N ASP A 170 -6.72 49.74 -0.79
CA ASP A 170 -6.70 51.12 -1.27
C ASP A 170 -7.31 51.23 -2.67
N TRP A 171 -6.94 50.32 -3.58
CA TRP A 171 -7.52 50.26 -4.92
C TRP A 171 -9.04 50.11 -4.87
N GLU A 172 -9.55 49.14 -4.11
CA GLU A 172 -11.00 48.91 -3.97
C GLU A 172 -11.73 50.13 -3.39
N LYS A 173 -11.15 50.77 -2.37
CA LYS A 173 -11.69 51.97 -1.75
C LYS A 173 -11.77 53.14 -2.74
N TRP A 174 -10.66 53.48 -3.40
CA TRP A 174 -10.60 54.64 -4.29
C TRP A 174 -11.37 54.41 -5.58
N LYS A 175 -11.39 53.18 -6.10
CA LYS A 175 -12.25 52.78 -7.22
C LYS A 175 -13.73 53.01 -6.89
N ALA A 176 -14.20 52.52 -5.75
CA ALA A 176 -15.60 52.70 -5.33
C ALA A 176 -15.96 54.18 -5.20
N GLU A 177 -15.07 54.97 -4.63
CA GLU A 177 -15.28 56.40 -4.43
C GLU A 177 -15.28 57.19 -5.75
N TRP A 178 -14.43 56.82 -6.71
CA TRP A 178 -14.44 57.38 -8.07
C TRP A 178 -15.80 57.14 -8.77
N PHE A 179 -16.28 55.89 -8.81
CA PHE A 179 -17.59 55.58 -9.40
C PHE A 179 -18.74 56.31 -8.71
N ARG A 180 -18.70 56.38 -7.37
CA ARG A 180 -19.72 57.06 -6.57
C ARG A 180 -19.77 58.55 -6.88
N ARG A 181 -18.62 59.23 -6.83
CA ARG A 181 -18.52 60.68 -7.08
C ARG A 181 -18.90 61.03 -8.52
N ARG A 182 -18.43 60.24 -9.50
CA ARG A 182 -18.82 60.40 -10.90
C ARG A 182 -20.34 60.28 -11.08
N LYS A 183 -20.98 59.28 -10.47
CA LYS A 183 -22.44 59.11 -10.53
C LYS A 183 -23.18 60.29 -9.90
N ILE A 184 -22.74 60.79 -8.75
CA ILE A 184 -23.35 61.96 -8.10
C ILE A 184 -23.26 63.19 -8.99
N PHE A 185 -22.07 63.44 -9.55
CA PHE A 185 -21.86 64.55 -10.46
C PHE A 185 -22.76 64.44 -11.70
N GLN A 186 -22.77 63.27 -12.37
CA GLN A 186 -23.61 63.05 -13.56
C GLN A 186 -25.10 63.26 -13.25
N ASN A 187 -25.61 62.77 -12.11
CA ASN A 187 -27.00 62.98 -11.71
C ASN A 187 -27.32 64.48 -11.51
N LEU A 188 -26.43 65.21 -10.82
CA LEU A 188 -26.59 66.65 -10.60
C LEU A 188 -26.52 67.42 -11.94
N TRP A 189 -25.56 67.07 -12.78
CA TRP A 189 -25.34 67.68 -14.08
C TRP A 189 -26.55 67.50 -14.97
N HIS A 190 -27.07 66.28 -15.08
CA HIS A 190 -28.30 65.98 -15.84
C HIS A 190 -29.51 66.77 -15.33
N LEU A 191 -29.65 66.96 -14.01
CA LEU A 191 -30.72 67.79 -13.45
C LEU A 191 -30.55 69.27 -13.82
N ALA A 192 -29.32 69.79 -13.79
CA ALA A 192 -29.04 71.19 -14.09
C ALA A 192 -29.29 71.53 -15.58
N ILE A 193 -29.01 70.60 -16.49
CA ILE A 193 -29.16 70.80 -17.93
C ILE A 193 -30.50 70.33 -18.50
N ASP A 194 -31.39 69.73 -17.68
CA ASP A 194 -32.67 69.15 -18.14
C ASP A 194 -33.57 70.17 -18.86
N ALA A 195 -33.51 71.43 -18.44
CA ALA A 195 -34.27 72.53 -19.03
C ALA A 195 -33.51 73.31 -20.12
N LEU A 196 -32.27 72.93 -20.45
CA LEU A 196 -31.40 73.65 -21.38
C LEU A 196 -31.29 72.93 -22.73
N PRO A 197 -31.26 73.68 -23.86
CA PRO A 197 -30.86 73.12 -25.15
C PRO A 197 -29.42 72.55 -25.10
N PRO A 198 -29.09 71.52 -25.92
CA PRO A 198 -27.78 70.87 -25.90
C PRO A 198 -26.57 71.80 -26.12
N GLN A 199 -26.74 72.87 -26.91
CA GLN A 199 -25.67 73.85 -27.18
C GLN A 199 -25.37 74.71 -25.96
N ASP A 200 -26.42 75.15 -25.24
CA ASP A 200 -26.29 75.95 -24.02
C ASP A 200 -25.74 75.12 -22.86
N ALA A 201 -26.10 73.83 -22.80
CA ALA A 201 -25.53 72.89 -21.84
C ALA A 201 -24.03 72.67 -22.05
N GLN A 202 -23.57 72.60 -23.31
CA GLN A 202 -22.15 72.47 -23.62
C GLN A 202 -21.37 73.76 -23.29
N ALA A 203 -21.91 74.93 -23.62
CA ALA A 203 -21.31 76.22 -23.25
C ALA A 203 -21.18 76.36 -21.73
N LEU A 204 -22.21 75.95 -20.97
CA LEU A 204 -22.17 75.95 -19.51
C LEU A 204 -21.12 74.96 -18.94
N GLU A 205 -20.91 73.81 -19.58
CA GLU A 205 -19.89 72.83 -19.19
C GLU A 205 -18.48 73.40 -19.31
N GLU A 206 -18.22 74.09 -20.43
CA GLU A 206 -16.95 74.76 -20.72
C GLU A 206 -16.71 75.96 -19.80
N ASP A 207 -17.72 76.80 -19.57
CA ASP A 207 -17.65 77.96 -18.67
C ASP A 207 -17.38 77.56 -17.21
N LEU A 208 -17.97 76.45 -16.76
CA LEU A 208 -17.75 75.88 -15.42
C LEU A 208 -16.44 75.09 -15.31
N GLY A 209 -15.72 74.88 -16.42
CA GLY A 209 -14.46 74.15 -16.44
C GLY A 209 -14.60 72.68 -16.07
N VAL A 210 -15.71 72.04 -16.44
CA VAL A 210 -15.96 70.62 -16.13
C VAL A 210 -15.15 69.73 -17.07
N GLU A 211 -14.16 69.03 -16.54
CA GLU A 211 -13.39 68.02 -17.27
C GLU A 211 -13.96 66.61 -17.02
N ARG A 212 -14.30 65.91 -18.11
CA ARG A 212 -14.77 64.50 -18.03
C ARG A 212 -13.60 63.52 -18.02
N ASP A 213 -13.89 62.29 -17.56
CA ASP A 213 -12.94 61.18 -17.57
C ASP A 213 -12.26 61.00 -18.93
N SER A 214 -10.93 61.12 -18.94
CA SER A 214 -10.10 60.95 -20.15
C SER A 214 -10.13 59.51 -20.70
N VAL A 215 -9.57 59.32 -21.90
CA VAL A 215 -9.46 58.00 -22.54
C VAL A 215 -8.71 56.97 -21.66
N GLU A 216 -7.73 57.42 -20.89
CA GLU A 216 -6.99 56.56 -19.95
C GLU A 216 -7.88 56.03 -18.83
N HIS A 217 -8.73 56.88 -18.26
CA HIS A 217 -9.71 56.49 -17.24
C HIS A 217 -10.71 55.47 -17.81
N GLN A 218 -11.19 55.67 -19.03
CA GLN A 218 -12.11 54.75 -19.69
C GLN A 218 -11.45 53.39 -19.99
N ASN A 219 -10.17 53.40 -20.36
CA ASN A 219 -9.40 52.17 -20.58
C ASN A 219 -9.13 51.44 -19.25
N LEU A 220 -8.84 52.17 -18.18
CA LEU A 220 -8.67 51.61 -16.84
C LEU A 220 -9.96 50.96 -16.33
N GLU A 221 -11.11 51.59 -16.58
CA GLU A 221 -12.43 51.06 -16.25
C GLU A 221 -12.77 49.77 -17.02
N LYS A 222 -12.42 49.71 -18.31
CA LYS A 222 -12.58 48.51 -19.14
C LYS A 222 -11.53 47.44 -18.85
N GLY A 223 -10.46 47.81 -18.15
CA GLY A 223 -9.32 46.96 -17.84
C GLY A 223 -9.58 45.95 -16.72
N PRO A 224 -8.66 44.99 -16.53
CA PRO A 224 -8.80 43.88 -15.58
C PRO A 224 -8.89 44.32 -14.12
N LEU A 225 -8.35 45.50 -13.79
CA LEU A 225 -8.37 46.08 -12.44
C LEU A 225 -9.78 46.57 -12.04
N CYS A 226 -10.60 46.93 -13.04
CA CYS A 226 -11.96 47.43 -12.83
C CYS A 226 -13.03 46.38 -13.17
N SER A 227 -12.78 45.52 -14.16
CA SER A 227 -13.67 44.41 -14.51
C SER A 227 -13.86 43.49 -13.31
N ALA A 228 -15.11 43.16 -12.96
CA ALA A 228 -15.39 42.23 -11.88
C ALA A 228 -14.68 40.90 -12.15
N ASN A 229 -13.89 40.45 -11.18
CA ASN A 229 -13.20 39.17 -11.19
C ASN A 229 -14.27 38.05 -11.34
N THR A 230 -14.49 37.56 -12.55
CA THR A 230 -15.35 36.40 -12.85
C THR A 230 -14.72 35.08 -12.39
N LEU A 231 -13.55 35.13 -11.76
CA LEU A 231 -12.95 34.00 -11.05
C LEU A 231 -13.57 33.86 -9.66
N LYS A 232 -14.89 33.64 -9.61
CA LYS A 232 -15.47 32.85 -8.51
C LYS A 232 -14.84 31.47 -8.63
N ARG A 233 -13.79 31.22 -7.85
CA ARG A 233 -13.27 29.88 -7.57
C ARG A 233 -14.46 28.98 -7.27
N LYS A 234 -14.78 28.05 -8.18
CA LYS A 234 -15.63 26.90 -7.87
C LYS A 234 -14.94 26.19 -6.71
N ARG A 235 -15.45 26.33 -5.49
CA ARG A 235 -15.15 25.39 -4.42
C ARG A 235 -15.81 24.08 -4.83
N CYS A 236 -15.00 23.12 -5.26
CA CYS A 236 -15.40 21.73 -5.26
C CYS A 236 -15.49 21.30 -3.79
N ASN A 237 -16.70 21.05 -3.32
CA ASN A 237 -17.00 20.07 -2.27
C ASN A 237 -17.96 19.06 -2.89
#